data_AF-A0A3D2L991-F1
#
_entry.id   AF-A0A3D2L991-F1
#
_cell.length_a   1.000
_cell.length_b   1.000
_cell.length_c   1.000
_cell.angle_alpha   90.00
_cell.angle_beta   90.00
_cell.angle_gamma   90.00
#
_symmetry.space_group_name_H-M   'P 1'
#
loop_
_entity.id
_entity.type
_entity.pdbx_description
1 polymer ?
#
loop_
_entity_poly.entity_id
_entity_poly.type
_entity_poly.pdbx_seq_one_letter_code
_entity_poly.pdbx_strand_id
1 'polypeptide(L)'
;ELRISKLNMRHGRKKPDVSDILPSIRESGLRQTLLVRREGKYYGVIAGRRRFFALKEIAKETGEVPFVPCAIMTEKDAASAIAASVIENVGRLPATEMEQYEAFKRLNDEGKALEDIASFFGVTELLVRRVLALASLDEPIRKLYAEDELDRETIRALTLATPEQQAEWLRLFQSETERAPMGRSCKAWITGGTTITTDKALFD
;
A
#
# COMPACT_ATOMS: atom_id res chain seq x y z
N GLU A 1 -17.56 -26.25 -1.65
CA GLU A 1 -17.29 -25.99 -0.21
C GLU A 1 -15.80 -25.68 -0.01
N LEU A 2 -15.47 -24.72 0.86
CA LEU A 2 -14.09 -24.36 1.22
C LEU A 2 -13.73 -24.89 2.61
N ARG A 3 -12.54 -25.48 2.75
CA ARG A 3 -11.96 -25.95 4.02
C ARG A 3 -10.51 -25.54 4.14
N ILE A 4 -9.94 -25.49 5.34
CA ILE A 4 -8.50 -25.26 5.48
C ILE A 4 -7.76 -26.52 5.03
N SER A 5 -6.86 -26.37 4.05
CA SER A 5 -6.01 -27.47 3.58
C SER A 5 -4.95 -27.83 4.61
N LYS A 6 -4.52 -29.09 4.66
CA LYS A 6 -3.31 -29.52 5.41
C LYS A 6 -2.02 -28.87 4.90
N LEU A 7 -2.01 -28.40 3.64
CA LEU A 7 -0.89 -27.69 3.04
C LEU A 7 -0.81 -26.22 3.45
N ASN A 8 -1.83 -25.69 4.13
CA ASN A 8 -1.73 -24.37 4.74
C ASN A 8 -0.73 -24.42 5.91
N MET A 9 0.27 -23.54 5.90
CA MET A 9 1.34 -23.52 6.91
C MET A 9 0.83 -23.34 8.36
N ARG A 10 -0.39 -22.81 8.54
CA ARG A 10 -1.03 -22.59 9.85
C ARG A 10 -2.28 -23.44 10.06
N HIS A 11 -2.46 -24.53 9.31
CA HIS A 11 -3.70 -25.33 9.33
C HIS A 11 -4.09 -25.82 10.73
N GLY A 12 -3.13 -26.32 11.52
CA GLY A 12 -3.35 -26.85 12.86
C GLY A 12 -3.38 -25.82 14.00
N ARG A 13 -3.32 -24.52 13.70
CA ARG A 13 -3.37 -23.46 14.72
C ARG A 13 -4.82 -23.20 15.16
N LYS A 14 -5.02 -22.58 16.33
CA LYS A 14 -6.33 -22.09 16.79
C LYS A 14 -6.95 -21.11 15.77
N LYS A 15 -8.27 -20.93 15.82
CA LYS A 15 -8.99 -19.94 14.99
C LYS A 15 -8.29 -18.57 15.15
N PRO A 16 -7.94 -17.88 14.06
CA PRO A 16 -7.26 -16.59 14.17
C PRO A 16 -8.27 -15.51 14.58
N ASP A 17 -7.77 -14.47 15.24
CA ASP A 17 -8.54 -13.22 15.35
C ASP A 17 -8.61 -12.54 13.97
N VAL A 18 -9.80 -12.05 13.67
CA VAL A 18 -10.17 -11.41 12.39
C VAL A 18 -10.96 -10.11 12.61
N SER A 19 -11.06 -9.64 13.87
CA SER A 19 -11.78 -8.42 14.24
C SER A 19 -11.31 -7.18 13.48
N ASP A 20 -10.00 -7.10 13.20
CA ASP A 20 -9.34 -6.05 12.43
C ASP A 20 -9.70 -6.04 10.93
N ILE A 21 -9.89 -7.20 10.32
CA ILE A 21 -10.17 -7.31 8.86
C ILE A 21 -11.67 -7.40 8.54
N LEU A 22 -12.52 -7.71 9.52
CA LEU A 22 -13.95 -7.87 9.33
C LEU A 22 -14.63 -6.60 8.80
N PRO A 23 -14.41 -5.38 9.34
CA PRO A 23 -15.04 -4.16 8.84
C PRO A 23 -14.74 -3.93 7.36
N SER A 24 -13.46 -4.02 6.98
CA SER A 24 -13.04 -3.82 5.58
C SER A 24 -13.64 -4.84 4.62
N ILE A 25 -13.72 -6.13 5.02
CA ILE A 25 -14.31 -7.18 4.18
C ILE A 25 -15.84 -6.99 4.04
N ARG A 26 -16.52 -6.50 5.08
CA ARG A 26 -17.97 -6.19 4.99
C ARG A 26 -18.24 -5.04 4.03
N GLU A 27 -17.43 -4.00 4.08
CA GLU A 27 -17.63 -2.79 3.27
C GLU A 27 -17.20 -2.99 1.81
N SER A 28 -16.01 -3.54 1.60
CA SER A 28 -15.35 -3.56 0.28
C SER A 28 -15.22 -4.96 -0.32
N GLY A 29 -15.71 -6.00 0.36
CA GLY A 29 -15.52 -7.39 -0.06
C GLY A 29 -14.07 -7.85 0.04
N LEU A 30 -13.78 -8.98 -0.63
CA LEU A 30 -12.47 -9.61 -0.55
C LEU A 30 -11.51 -9.05 -1.61
N ARG A 31 -10.67 -8.09 -1.22
CA ARG A 31 -9.67 -7.47 -2.12
C ARG A 31 -8.56 -8.41 -2.57
N GLN A 32 -8.04 -9.22 -1.66
CA GLN A 32 -7.06 -10.27 -1.97
C GLN A 32 -7.74 -11.63 -2.00
N THR A 33 -7.70 -12.31 -3.15
CA THR A 33 -8.35 -13.60 -3.39
C THR A 33 -7.75 -14.72 -2.52
N LEU A 34 -8.54 -15.76 -2.23
CA LEU A 34 -8.04 -16.95 -1.56
C LEU A 34 -7.28 -17.83 -2.56
N LEU A 35 -6.15 -18.40 -2.15
CA LEU A 35 -5.51 -19.48 -2.91
C LEU A 35 -6.09 -20.81 -2.43
N VAL A 36 -6.70 -21.55 -3.35
CA VAL A 36 -7.34 -22.83 -3.07
C VAL A 36 -6.80 -23.93 -3.98
N ARG A 37 -6.88 -25.18 -3.53
CA ARG A 37 -6.59 -26.36 -4.35
C ARG A 37 -7.78 -27.31 -4.31
N ARG A 38 -8.08 -28.01 -5.40
CA ARG A 38 -9.05 -29.11 -5.36
C ARG A 38 -8.55 -30.24 -4.46
N GLU A 39 -9.36 -30.63 -3.48
CA GLU A 39 -9.09 -31.70 -2.51
C GLU A 39 -10.32 -32.62 -2.47
N GLY A 40 -10.37 -33.58 -3.40
CA GLY A 40 -11.52 -34.46 -3.57
C GLY A 40 -12.78 -33.70 -3.98
N LYS A 41 -13.80 -33.69 -3.11
CA LYS A 41 -15.09 -33.01 -3.34
C LYS A 41 -15.14 -31.56 -2.87
N TYR A 42 -14.09 -31.06 -2.22
CA TYR A 42 -14.01 -29.69 -1.71
C TYR A 42 -12.75 -28.98 -2.23
N TYR A 43 -12.65 -27.69 -1.92
CA TYR A 43 -11.45 -26.91 -2.18
C TYR A 43 -10.77 -26.57 -0.85
N GLY A 44 -9.49 -26.93 -0.75
CA GLY A 44 -8.64 -26.64 0.40
C GLY A 44 -7.97 -25.27 0.26
N VAL A 45 -8.17 -24.38 1.22
CA VAL A 45 -7.54 -23.06 1.33
C VAL A 45 -6.08 -23.24 1.72
N ILE A 46 -5.18 -22.94 0.78
CA ILE A 46 -3.73 -23.02 0.92
C ILE A 46 -3.18 -21.71 1.50
N ALA A 47 -3.70 -20.56 1.04
CA ALA A 47 -3.36 -19.22 1.54
C ALA A 47 -4.62 -18.36 1.76
N GLY A 48 -4.53 -17.37 2.65
CA GLY A 48 -5.68 -16.54 3.02
C GLY A 48 -6.50 -17.06 4.22
N ARG A 49 -5.88 -17.79 5.16
CA ARG A 49 -6.57 -18.37 6.32
C ARG A 49 -7.41 -17.37 7.12
N ARG A 50 -6.87 -16.19 7.43
CA ARG A 50 -7.62 -15.14 8.17
C ARG A 50 -8.85 -14.67 7.39
N ARG A 51 -8.67 -14.40 6.10
CA ARG A 51 -9.75 -14.03 5.16
C ARG A 51 -10.85 -15.10 5.10
N PHE A 52 -10.48 -16.38 5.01
CA PHE A 52 -11.45 -17.50 5.09
C PHE A 52 -12.26 -17.48 6.40
N PHE A 53 -11.61 -17.23 7.54
CA PHE A 53 -12.33 -17.14 8.82
C PHE A 53 -13.21 -15.90 8.94
N ALA A 54 -12.80 -14.76 8.39
CA ALA A 54 -13.65 -13.57 8.30
C ALA A 54 -14.90 -13.83 7.46
N LEU A 55 -14.75 -14.48 6.29
CA LEU A 55 -15.89 -14.87 5.45
C LEU A 55 -16.82 -15.86 6.14
N LYS A 56 -16.29 -16.77 6.97
CA LYS A 56 -17.11 -17.65 7.80
C LYS A 56 -17.88 -16.90 8.89
N GLU A 57 -17.30 -15.87 9.48
CA GLU A 57 -17.99 -15.01 10.45
C GLU A 57 -19.14 -14.28 9.77
N ILE A 58 -18.87 -13.64 8.63
CA ILE A 58 -19.88 -12.94 7.81
C ILE A 58 -21.01 -13.89 7.43
N ALA A 59 -20.69 -15.10 6.94
CA ALA A 59 -21.70 -16.09 6.58
C ALA A 59 -22.58 -16.53 7.76
N LYS A 60 -22.02 -16.54 8.98
CA LYS A 60 -22.76 -16.86 10.20
C LYS A 60 -23.67 -15.71 10.63
N GLU A 61 -23.23 -14.47 10.42
CA GLU A 61 -24.00 -13.25 10.72
C GLU A 61 -25.16 -13.05 9.74
N THR A 62 -24.92 -13.24 8.44
CA THR A 62 -25.89 -12.96 7.37
C THR A 62 -26.77 -14.17 7.04
N GLY A 63 -26.33 -15.39 7.38
CA GLY A 63 -26.98 -16.63 6.95
C GLY A 63 -26.72 -17.00 5.48
N GLU A 64 -25.95 -16.18 4.75
CA GLU A 64 -25.63 -16.38 3.34
C GLU A 64 -24.15 -16.72 3.15
N VAL A 65 -23.83 -17.63 2.22
CA VAL A 65 -22.44 -17.96 1.91
C VAL A 65 -21.92 -16.94 0.88
N PRO A 66 -20.93 -16.09 1.21
CA PRO A 66 -20.43 -15.10 0.27
C PRO A 66 -19.76 -15.78 -0.93
N PHE A 67 -20.16 -15.38 -2.14
CA PHE A 67 -19.43 -15.74 -3.36
C PHE A 67 -18.17 -14.89 -3.44
N VAL A 68 -17.00 -15.53 -3.33
CA VAL A 68 -15.70 -14.83 -3.35
C VAL A 68 -14.79 -15.34 -4.46
N PRO A 69 -14.01 -14.45 -5.08
CA PRO A 69 -12.99 -14.85 -6.05
C PRO A 69 -11.89 -15.69 -5.37
N CYS A 70 -11.56 -16.83 -5.99
CA CYS A 70 -10.52 -17.74 -5.54
C CYS A 70 -9.58 -18.08 -6.71
N ALA A 71 -8.27 -18.06 -6.48
CA ALA A 71 -7.28 -18.62 -7.39
C ALA A 71 -7.16 -20.14 -7.16
N ILE A 72 -7.30 -20.95 -8.21
CA ILE A 72 -7.25 -22.41 -8.11
C ILE A 72 -5.86 -22.92 -8.51
N MET A 73 -5.17 -23.56 -7.56
CA MET A 73 -3.91 -24.27 -7.78
C MET A 73 -4.17 -25.61 -8.46
N THR A 74 -3.48 -25.86 -9.57
CA THR A 74 -3.53 -27.13 -10.31
C THR A 74 -2.69 -28.21 -9.59
N GLU A 75 -3.00 -29.48 -9.85
CA GLU A 75 -2.38 -30.61 -9.13
C GLU A 75 -0.89 -30.83 -9.42
N LYS A 76 -0.38 -30.27 -10.54
CA LYS A 76 0.99 -30.50 -11.02
C LYS A 76 2.06 -29.63 -10.35
N ASP A 77 1.68 -28.63 -9.56
CA ASP A 77 2.61 -27.59 -9.10
C ASP A 77 2.73 -27.46 -7.57
N ALA A 78 2.50 -28.53 -6.80
CA ALA A 78 2.44 -28.43 -5.34
C ALA A 78 3.70 -27.83 -4.66
N ALA A 79 4.89 -27.98 -5.27
CA ALA A 79 6.14 -27.38 -4.78
C ALA A 79 6.47 -26.02 -5.44
N SER A 80 6.27 -25.87 -6.76
CA SER A 80 6.54 -24.63 -7.51
C SER A 80 5.50 -23.53 -7.27
N ALA A 81 4.24 -23.87 -6.96
CA ALA A 81 3.16 -22.91 -6.78
C ALA A 81 3.06 -22.33 -5.36
N ILE A 82 3.61 -22.99 -4.33
CA ILE A 82 3.80 -22.34 -3.01
C ILE A 82 4.75 -21.15 -3.19
N ALA A 83 5.85 -21.34 -3.93
CA ALA A 83 6.74 -20.26 -4.30
C ALA A 83 6.03 -19.25 -5.22
N ALA A 84 5.39 -19.67 -6.33
CA ALA A 84 4.78 -18.75 -7.29
C ALA A 84 3.58 -17.97 -6.72
N SER A 85 2.76 -18.54 -5.84
CA SER A 85 1.60 -17.84 -5.24
C SER A 85 1.96 -17.00 -4.02
N VAL A 86 3.00 -17.40 -3.27
CA VAL A 86 3.66 -16.50 -2.32
C VAL A 86 4.28 -15.35 -3.12
N ILE A 87 4.97 -15.60 -4.23
CA ILE A 87 5.55 -14.56 -5.09
C ILE A 87 4.47 -13.71 -5.79
N GLU A 88 3.30 -14.24 -6.13
CA GLU A 88 2.24 -13.45 -6.79
C GLU A 88 1.45 -12.59 -5.77
N ASN A 89 1.15 -13.12 -4.58
CA ASN A 89 0.44 -12.38 -3.52
C ASN A 89 1.35 -11.57 -2.59
N VAL A 90 2.63 -11.91 -2.47
CA VAL A 90 3.68 -11.17 -1.71
C VAL A 90 4.54 -10.33 -2.64
N GLY A 91 4.67 -10.70 -3.92
CA GLY A 91 5.43 -9.93 -4.91
C GLY A 91 4.60 -8.89 -5.66
N ARG A 92 3.31 -8.71 -5.32
CA ARG A 92 2.74 -7.37 -5.43
C ARG A 92 3.38 -6.55 -4.32
N LEU A 93 4.45 -5.83 -4.68
CA LEU A 93 5.05 -4.84 -3.80
C LEU A 93 3.91 -3.94 -3.25
N PRO A 94 4.01 -3.50 -1.98
CA PRO A 94 3.13 -2.44 -1.51
C PRO A 94 3.11 -1.33 -2.56
N ALA A 95 1.94 -0.77 -2.83
CA ALA A 95 1.81 0.31 -3.80
C ALA A 95 2.90 1.36 -3.51
N THR A 96 3.64 1.79 -4.53
CA THR A 96 4.67 2.82 -4.36
C THR A 96 4.01 4.09 -3.82
N GLU A 97 4.78 5.00 -3.21
CA GLU A 97 4.22 6.27 -2.74
C GLU A 97 3.57 7.06 -3.90
N MET A 98 4.06 6.91 -5.13
CA MET A 98 3.48 7.50 -6.33
C MET A 98 2.17 6.83 -6.78
N GLU A 99 2.08 5.50 -6.72
CA GLU A 99 0.81 4.79 -6.99
C GLU A 99 -0.25 5.11 -5.92
N GLN A 100 0.16 5.23 -4.65
CA GLN A 100 -0.72 5.70 -3.57
C GLN A 100 -1.17 7.14 -3.81
N TYR A 101 -0.26 8.01 -4.27
CA TYR A 101 -0.56 9.39 -4.62
C TYR A 101 -1.65 9.49 -5.69
N GLU A 102 -1.52 8.78 -6.80
CA GLU A 102 -2.54 8.80 -7.86
C GLU A 102 -3.91 8.35 -7.34
N ALA A 103 -3.94 7.30 -6.52
CA ALA A 103 -5.18 6.76 -5.94
C ALA A 103 -5.81 7.73 -4.92
N PHE A 104 -5.03 8.28 -4.00
CA PHE A 104 -5.53 9.21 -2.98
C PHE A 104 -5.96 10.53 -3.61
N LYS A 105 -5.18 11.05 -4.57
CA LYS A 105 -5.47 12.30 -5.27
C LYS A 105 -6.81 12.21 -5.99
N ARG A 106 -7.06 11.11 -6.71
CA ARG A 106 -8.33 10.91 -7.41
C ARG A 106 -9.53 10.97 -6.46
N LEU A 107 -9.46 10.28 -5.33
CA LEU A 107 -10.57 10.29 -4.36
C LEU A 107 -10.73 11.64 -3.67
N ASN A 108 -9.63 12.33 -3.40
CA ASN A 108 -9.65 13.67 -2.83
C ASN A 108 -10.24 14.70 -3.83
N ASP A 109 -9.89 14.60 -5.12
CA ASP A 109 -10.48 15.42 -6.20
C ASP A 109 -11.99 15.14 -6.36
N GLU A 110 -12.44 13.92 -6.08
CA GLU A 110 -13.85 13.52 -6.02
C GLU A 110 -14.56 14.00 -4.73
N GLY A 111 -13.86 14.70 -3.84
CA GLY A 111 -14.41 15.33 -2.63
C GLY A 111 -14.48 14.41 -1.40
N LYS A 112 -13.79 13.26 -1.41
CA LYS A 112 -13.69 12.39 -0.22
C LYS A 112 -12.83 13.03 0.86
N ALA A 113 -13.26 12.92 2.12
CA ALA A 113 -12.47 13.34 3.27
C ALA A 113 -11.24 12.44 3.46
N LEU A 114 -10.18 12.97 4.07
CA LEU A 114 -8.93 12.23 4.26
C LEU A 114 -9.09 11.01 5.16
N GLU A 115 -9.96 11.13 6.16
CA GLU A 115 -10.33 10.07 7.09
C GLU A 115 -11.03 8.91 6.36
N ASP A 116 -11.90 9.21 5.40
CA ASP A 116 -12.59 8.21 4.59
C ASP A 116 -11.60 7.49 3.65
N ILE A 117 -10.67 8.24 3.03
CA ILE A 117 -9.61 7.66 2.20
C ILE A 117 -8.73 6.74 3.06
N ALA A 118 -8.34 7.20 4.25
CA ALA A 118 -7.51 6.44 5.19
C ALA A 118 -8.19 5.13 5.62
N SER A 119 -9.46 5.21 6.01
CA SER A 119 -10.29 4.03 6.33
C SER A 119 -10.39 3.07 5.15
N PHE A 120 -10.69 3.61 3.96
CA PHE A 120 -10.84 2.81 2.75
C PHE A 120 -9.56 2.04 2.40
N PHE A 121 -8.38 2.63 2.55
CA PHE A 121 -7.11 1.94 2.29
C PHE A 121 -6.51 1.21 3.49
N GLY A 122 -7.11 1.33 4.68
CA GLY A 122 -6.58 0.72 5.91
C GLY A 122 -5.25 1.34 6.36
N VAL A 123 -5.10 2.66 6.17
CA VAL A 123 -3.90 3.44 6.52
C VAL A 123 -4.25 4.57 7.48
N THR A 124 -3.26 5.31 7.98
CA THR A 124 -3.51 6.47 8.84
C THR A 124 -3.82 7.71 7.99
N GLU A 125 -4.65 8.61 8.51
CA GLU A 125 -4.92 9.90 7.87
C GLU A 125 -3.62 10.71 7.65
N LEU A 126 -2.67 10.62 8.59
CA LEU A 126 -1.35 11.21 8.45
C LEU A 126 -0.61 10.68 7.21
N LEU A 127 -0.71 9.37 6.91
CA LEU A 127 -0.12 8.82 5.68
C LEU A 127 -0.79 9.40 4.44
N VAL A 128 -2.12 9.52 4.44
CA VAL A 128 -2.86 10.12 3.31
C VAL A 128 -2.41 11.57 3.07
N ARG A 129 -2.33 12.40 4.12
CA ARG A 129 -1.81 13.77 4.02
C ARG A 129 -0.39 13.83 3.44
N ARG A 130 0.51 12.98 3.95
CA ARG A 130 1.90 12.88 3.50
C ARG A 130 1.99 12.53 2.03
N VAL A 131 1.26 11.51 1.58
CA VAL A 131 1.27 11.08 0.19
C VAL A 131 0.66 12.15 -0.73
N LEU A 132 -0.43 12.79 -0.32
CA LEU A 132 -1.04 13.89 -1.09
C LEU A 132 -0.15 15.13 -1.18
N ALA A 133 0.75 15.37 -0.21
CA ALA A 133 1.70 16.48 -0.28
C ALA A 133 2.66 16.38 -1.49
N LEU A 134 2.85 15.19 -2.06
CA LEU A 134 3.59 15.01 -3.31
C LEU A 134 2.94 15.75 -4.50
N ALA A 135 1.66 16.15 -4.40
CA ALA A 135 0.98 17.00 -5.39
C ALA A 135 1.67 18.36 -5.56
N SER A 136 2.30 18.87 -4.49
CA SER A 136 2.96 20.19 -4.48
C SER A 136 4.24 20.24 -5.30
N LEU A 137 4.75 19.08 -5.74
CA LEU A 137 6.00 18.97 -6.46
C LEU A 137 5.80 19.22 -7.96
N ASP A 138 6.80 19.79 -8.63
CA ASP A 138 6.79 19.88 -10.08
C ASP A 138 6.88 18.48 -10.73
N GLU A 139 6.28 18.34 -11.91
CA GLU A 139 6.23 17.06 -12.63
C GLU A 139 7.61 16.41 -12.86
N PRO A 140 8.66 17.15 -13.27
CA PRO A 140 10.01 16.58 -13.41
C PRO A 140 10.54 15.99 -12.10
N ILE A 141 10.28 16.62 -10.95
CA ILE A 141 10.74 16.14 -9.64
C ILE A 141 10.00 14.86 -9.26
N ARG A 142 8.68 14.80 -9.48
CA ARG A 142 7.91 13.55 -9.27
C ARG A 142 8.41 12.42 -10.15
N LYS A 143 8.79 12.72 -11.41
CA LYS A 143 9.33 11.73 -12.33
C LYS A 143 10.67 11.17 -11.85
N LEU A 144 11.59 12.04 -11.41
CA LEU A 144 12.86 11.61 -10.83
C LEU A 144 12.64 10.71 -9.60
N TYR A 145 11.65 11.01 -8.76
CA TYR A 145 11.31 10.13 -7.63
C TYR A 145 10.73 8.79 -8.07
N ALA A 146 9.87 8.78 -9.10
CA ALA A 146 9.31 7.55 -9.66
C ALA A 146 10.35 6.65 -10.35
N GLU A 147 11.44 7.24 -10.84
CA GLU A 147 12.59 6.57 -11.44
C GLU A 147 13.66 6.16 -10.40
N ASP A 148 13.36 6.30 -9.11
CA ASP A 148 14.27 6.01 -7.97
C ASP A 148 15.57 6.86 -7.96
N GLU A 149 15.59 7.99 -8.67
CA GLU A 149 16.72 8.94 -8.68
C GLU A 149 16.77 9.80 -7.40
N LEU A 150 15.65 9.92 -6.68
CA LEU A 150 15.54 10.69 -5.44
C LEU A 150 15.23 9.80 -4.25
N ASP A 151 15.95 10.02 -3.15
CA ASP A 151 15.64 9.36 -1.89
C ASP A 151 14.42 10.00 -1.19
N ARG A 152 13.84 9.25 -0.25
CA ARG A 152 12.66 9.66 0.51
C ARG A 152 12.87 10.92 1.33
N GLU A 153 14.07 11.18 1.82
CA GLU A 153 14.35 12.36 2.64
C GLU A 153 14.41 13.62 1.75
N THR A 154 15.02 13.52 0.56
CA THR A 154 15.02 14.58 -0.45
C THR A 154 13.61 14.95 -0.91
N ILE A 155 12.82 13.96 -1.36
CA ILE A 155 11.49 14.24 -1.93
C ILE A 155 10.56 14.91 -0.91
N ARG A 156 10.63 14.47 0.36
CA ARG A 156 9.85 15.03 1.46
C ARG A 156 10.28 16.46 1.78
N ALA A 157 11.58 16.74 1.75
CA ALA A 157 12.07 18.11 1.91
C ALA A 157 11.52 19.02 0.80
N LEU A 158 11.55 18.56 -0.46
CA LEU A 158 11.06 19.34 -1.60
C LEU A 158 9.56 19.67 -1.53
N THR A 159 8.74 18.90 -0.81
CA THR A 159 7.33 19.26 -0.59
C THR A 159 7.16 20.55 0.23
N LEU A 160 8.22 21.01 0.91
CA LEU A 160 8.25 22.28 1.66
C LEU A 160 8.78 23.45 0.80
N ALA A 161 9.31 23.17 -0.40
CA ALA A 161 9.91 24.17 -1.27
C ALA A 161 8.85 24.96 -2.04
N THR A 162 9.08 26.26 -2.17
CA THR A 162 8.36 27.12 -3.11
C THR A 162 8.61 26.70 -4.56
N PRO A 163 7.72 27.03 -5.52
CA PRO A 163 7.95 26.74 -6.94
C PRO A 163 9.30 27.24 -7.45
N GLU A 164 9.74 28.43 -7.02
CA GLU A 164 11.05 28.98 -7.39
C GLU A 164 12.20 28.15 -6.85
N GLN A 165 12.09 27.66 -5.61
CA GLN A 165 13.09 26.77 -5.02
C GLN A 165 13.11 25.39 -5.68
N GLN A 166 11.96 24.85 -6.10
CA GLN A 166 11.90 23.60 -6.85
C GLN A 166 12.57 23.74 -8.22
N ALA A 167 12.32 24.85 -8.93
CA ALA A 167 12.97 25.15 -10.20
C ALA A 167 14.50 25.29 -10.05
N GLU A 168 14.97 25.99 -9.03
CA GLU A 168 16.41 26.11 -8.75
C GLU A 168 17.04 24.77 -8.37
N TRP A 169 16.36 23.97 -7.54
CA TRP A 169 16.84 22.64 -7.19
C TRP A 169 16.97 21.75 -8.43
N LEU A 170 16.01 21.81 -9.36
CA LEU A 170 16.05 21.05 -10.62
C LEU A 170 17.20 21.52 -11.52
N ARG A 171 17.44 22.85 -11.60
CA ARG A 171 18.60 23.42 -12.30
C ARG A 171 19.91 22.87 -11.74
N LEU A 172 20.05 22.85 -10.41
CA LEU A 172 21.23 22.30 -9.73
C LEU A 172 21.38 20.79 -9.94
N PHE A 173 20.28 20.04 -10.01
CA PHE A 173 20.29 18.59 -10.24
C PHE A 173 20.76 18.25 -11.66
N GLN A 174 20.44 19.10 -12.63
CA GLN A 174 20.81 18.94 -14.04
C GLN A 174 22.18 19.56 -14.41
N SER A 175 22.84 20.24 -13.46
CA SER A 175 24.13 20.88 -13.70
C SER A 175 25.27 19.87 -13.79
N GLU A 176 26.20 20.07 -14.72
CA GLU A 176 27.43 19.26 -14.82
C GLU A 176 28.51 19.68 -13.81
N THR A 177 28.38 20.89 -13.24
CA THR A 177 29.43 21.49 -12.40
C THR A 177 28.97 21.78 -10.97
N GLU A 178 27.66 21.85 -10.76
CA GLU A 178 27.03 22.06 -9.46
C GLU A 178 26.32 20.80 -9.00
N ARG A 179 25.93 20.74 -7.72
CA ARG A 179 25.22 19.60 -7.16
C ARG A 179 24.01 20.05 -6.36
N ALA A 180 22.85 19.49 -6.66
CA ALA A 180 21.66 19.69 -5.85
C ALA A 180 21.83 19.13 -4.42
N PRO A 181 21.32 19.83 -3.40
CA PRO A 181 21.32 19.33 -2.03
C PRO A 181 20.33 18.17 -1.90
N MET A 182 20.79 17.08 -1.26
CA MET A 182 20.03 15.81 -1.10
C MET A 182 19.89 15.44 0.39
N GLY A 183 18.95 14.56 0.70
CA GLY A 183 18.61 14.09 2.03
C GLY A 183 18.44 15.23 3.03
N ARG A 184 19.06 15.08 4.20
CA ARG A 184 19.03 16.10 5.27
C ARG A 184 19.51 17.48 4.83
N SER A 185 20.46 17.55 3.90
CA SER A 185 21.00 18.84 3.40
C SER A 185 19.97 19.60 2.55
N CYS A 186 19.06 18.89 1.89
CA CYS A 186 17.96 19.47 1.13
C CYS A 186 17.04 20.30 2.05
N LYS A 187 16.62 19.73 3.18
CA LYS A 187 15.80 20.44 4.18
C LYS A 187 16.50 21.70 4.71
N ALA A 188 17.80 21.62 5.01
CA ALA A 188 18.58 22.77 5.47
C ALA A 188 18.68 23.87 4.40
N TRP A 189 18.87 23.49 3.14
CA TRP A 189 18.93 24.42 2.01
C TRP A 189 17.60 25.15 1.79
N ILE A 190 16.48 24.42 1.78
CA ILE A 190 15.13 25.00 1.62
C ILE A 190 14.81 25.99 2.73
N THR A 191 15.24 25.68 3.96
CA THR A 191 14.89 26.43 5.16
C THR A 191 15.91 27.51 5.53
N GLY A 192 16.98 27.67 4.76
CA GLY A 192 18.07 28.61 5.09
C GLY A 192 18.77 28.29 6.42
N GLY A 193 18.73 27.03 6.86
CA GLY A 193 19.29 26.59 8.15
C GLY A 193 18.41 26.88 9.38
N THR A 194 17.20 27.43 9.19
CA THR A 194 16.27 27.69 10.30
C THR A 194 15.50 26.41 10.68
N THR A 195 15.38 26.13 11.99
CA THR A 195 14.58 24.99 12.47
C THR A 195 13.09 25.27 12.27
N ILE A 196 12.44 24.52 11.38
CA ILE A 196 10.97 24.54 11.26
C ILE A 196 10.38 23.89 12.52
N THR A 197 9.42 24.55 13.14
CA THR A 197 8.64 23.99 14.24
C THR A 197 7.77 22.83 13.71
N THR A 198 7.73 21.72 14.45
CA THR A 198 7.10 20.45 14.02
C THR A 198 5.59 20.55 13.76
N ASP A 199 4.95 21.66 14.12
CA ASP A 199 3.53 21.94 13.82
C ASP A 199 3.25 22.14 12.33
N LYS A 200 4.26 22.49 11.52
CA LYS A 200 4.12 22.65 10.05
C LYS A 200 4.74 21.51 9.26
N ALA A 201 5.47 20.60 9.92
CA ALA A 201 6.16 19.51 9.25
C ALA A 201 5.21 18.33 9.02
N LEU A 202 4.77 18.14 7.77
CA LEU A 202 3.94 16.98 7.43
C LEU A 202 4.70 15.66 7.58
N PHE A 203 6.03 15.66 7.61
CA PHE A 203 6.89 14.47 7.50
C PHE A 203 7.83 14.22 8.69
N ASP A 204 7.79 15.04 9.75
CA ASP A 204 8.61 14.81 10.95
C ASP A 204 8.07 13.68 11.85
#